data_AF-A0A921GSP5-F1
#
_entry.id   AF-A0A921GSP5-F1
#
_cell.length_a   1.000
_cell.length_b   1.000
_cell.length_c   1.000
_cell.angle_alpha   90.00
_cell.angle_beta   90.00
_cell.angle_gamma   90.00
#
_symmetry.space_group_name_H-M   'P 1'
#
loop_
_entity.id
_entity.type
_entity.pdbx_description
1 polymer ?
#
loop_
_entity_poly.entity_id
_entity_poly.type
_entity_poly.pdbx_seq_one_letter_code
_entity_poly.pdbx_strand_id
1 'polypeptide(L)'
;MFGRTRQQQTTIENLQAQNARLEGLVGLLAERAGVGEAELERLREESGAPRVPEECRRLVAEGKVIEAIKVYRERTGAGLKEAKDAIDRSRGVA
;
A
#
# COMPACT_ATOMS: atom_id res chain seq x y z
N MET A 1 -29.02 1.57 10.23
CA MET A 1 -28.07 1.62 9.08
C MET A 1 -26.69 1.07 9.49
N PHE A 2 -26.55 -0.23 9.83
CA PHE A 2 -25.27 -0.80 10.32
C PHE A 2 -24.76 -2.01 9.53
N GLY A 3 -25.56 -2.58 8.63
CA GLY A 3 -25.18 -3.74 7.82
C GLY A 3 -24.18 -3.43 6.70
N ARG A 4 -24.30 -2.25 6.07
CA ARG A 4 -23.39 -1.79 5.00
C ARG A 4 -21.95 -1.67 5.48
N THR A 5 -21.74 -1.15 6.69
CA THR A 5 -20.40 -0.96 7.29
C THR A 5 -19.72 -2.30 7.60
N ARG A 6 -20.47 -3.30 8.10
CA ARG A 6 -19.91 -4.63 8.37
C ARG A 6 -19.58 -5.39 7.09
N GLN A 7 -20.44 -5.27 6.08
CA GLN A 7 -20.20 -5.86 4.75
C GLN A 7 -19.00 -5.21 4.06
N GLN A 8 -18.89 -3.88 4.13
CA GLN A 8 -17.71 -3.14 3.65
C GLN A 8 -16.44 -3.60 4.36
N GLN A 9 -16.50 -3.81 5.68
CA GLN A 9 -15.35 -4.28 6.46
C GLN A 9 -14.87 -5.67 6.01
N THR A 10 -15.79 -6.62 5.83
CA THR A 10 -15.44 -7.96 5.33
C THR A 10 -14.88 -7.93 3.92
N THR A 11 -15.41 -7.07 3.04
CA THR A 11 -14.85 -6.88 1.70
C THR A 11 -13.42 -6.34 1.76
N ILE A 12 -13.15 -5.36 2.63
CA ILE A 12 -11.80 -4.82 2.83
C ILE A 12 -10.85 -5.93 3.29
N GLU A 13 -11.24 -6.74 4.29
CA GLU A 13 -10.41 -7.85 4.80
C GLU A 13 -10.07 -8.87 3.71
N ASN A 14 -11.05 -9.26 2.89
CA ASN A 14 -10.83 -10.18 1.78
C ASN A 14 -9.89 -9.61 0.71
N LEU A 15 -10.06 -8.33 0.37
CA LEU A 15 -9.20 -7.63 -0.58
C LEU A 15 -7.77 -7.49 -0.06
N GLN A 16 -7.60 -7.17 1.22
CA GLN A 16 -6.28 -7.12 1.87
C GLN A 16 -5.59 -8.49 1.82
N ALA A 17 -6.31 -9.57 2.15
CA ALA A 17 -5.76 -10.92 2.08
C ALA A 17 -5.38 -11.32 0.64
N GLN A 18 -6.17 -10.89 -0.34
CA GLN A 18 -5.84 -11.12 -1.76
C GLN A 18 -4.62 -10.32 -2.20
N ASN A 19 -4.49 -9.04 -1.81
CA ASN A 19 -3.33 -8.21 -2.13
C ASN A 19 -2.05 -8.80 -1.54
N ALA A 20 -2.05 -9.20 -0.27
CA ALA A 20 -0.88 -9.83 0.36
C ALA A 20 -0.44 -11.11 -0.39
N ARG A 21 -1.39 -11.93 -0.86
CA ARG A 21 -1.08 -13.10 -1.69
C ARG A 21 -0.48 -12.72 -3.05
N LEU A 22 -1.03 -11.70 -3.70
CA LEU A 22 -0.54 -11.22 -5.00
C LEU A 22 0.86 -10.61 -4.86
N GLU A 23 1.10 -9.81 -3.83
CA GLU A 23 2.42 -9.23 -3.53
C GLU A 23 3.47 -10.32 -3.30
N GLY A 24 3.14 -11.36 -2.53
CA GLY A 24 4.02 -12.51 -2.35
C GLY A 24 4.32 -13.25 -3.66
N LEU A 25 3.32 -13.44 -4.53
CA LEU A 25 3.52 -14.05 -5.84
C LEU A 25 4.40 -13.18 -6.75
N VAL A 26 4.21 -11.86 -6.73
CA VAL A 26 5.06 -10.92 -7.48
C VAL A 26 6.51 -10.99 -7.00
N GLY A 27 6.74 -11.08 -5.69
CA GLY A 27 8.08 -11.29 -5.14
C GLY A 27 8.75 -12.55 -5.68
N LEU A 28 8.05 -13.69 -5.64
CA LEU A 28 8.56 -14.97 -6.17
C LEU A 28 8.84 -14.91 -7.68
N LEU A 29 7.97 -14.25 -8.46
CA LEU A 29 8.16 -14.09 -9.89
C LEU A 29 9.34 -13.16 -10.20
N ALA A 30 9.51 -12.08 -9.45
CA ALA A 30 10.61 -11.14 -9.60
C ALA A 30 11.96 -11.83 -9.31
N GLU A 31 12.04 -12.60 -8.21
CA GLU A 31 13.22 -13.41 -7.89
C GLU A 31 13.56 -14.39 -9.02
N ARG A 32 12.56 -15.14 -9.51
CA ARG A 32 12.74 -16.09 -10.60
C ARG A 32 13.15 -15.43 -11.92
N ALA A 33 12.68 -14.22 -12.17
CA ALA A 33 13.01 -13.45 -13.37
C ALA A 33 14.33 -12.66 -13.24
N GLY A 34 14.97 -12.66 -12.06
CA GLY A 34 16.17 -11.86 -11.81
C GLY A 34 15.90 -10.34 -11.81
N VAL A 35 14.66 -9.93 -11.58
CA VAL A 35 14.25 -8.53 -11.56
C VAL A 35 14.54 -7.95 -10.19
N GLY A 36 15.51 -7.04 -10.12
CA GLY A 36 15.87 -6.35 -8.88
C GLY A 36 14.83 -5.31 -8.46
N GLU A 37 14.90 -4.88 -7.20
CA GLU A 37 13.99 -3.89 -6.59
C GLU A 37 13.91 -2.57 -7.38
N ALA A 38 15.03 -2.13 -7.96
CA ALA A 38 15.08 -0.92 -8.77
C ALA A 38 14.34 -1.03 -10.11
N GLU A 39 14.27 -2.22 -10.71
CA GLU A 39 13.53 -2.45 -11.96
C GLU A 39 12.03 -2.63 -11.68
N LEU A 40 11.68 -3.28 -10.58
CA LEU A 40 10.30 -3.34 -10.08
C LEU A 40 9.72 -1.94 -9.82
N GLU A 41 10.50 -1.01 -9.26
CA GLU A 41 10.03 0.37 -9.05
C GLU A 41 9.76 1.08 -10.39
N ARG A 42 10.64 0.93 -11.39
CA ARG A 42 10.41 1.50 -12.74
C ARG A 42 9.14 0.94 -13.39
N LEU A 43 8.96 -0.38 -13.36
CA LEU A 43 7.76 -1.03 -13.89
C LEU A 43 6.48 -0.56 -13.18
N ARG A 44 6.59 -0.22 -11.89
CA ARG A 44 5.49 0.34 -11.12
C ARG A 44 5.17 1.79 -11.49
N GLU A 45 6.20 2.58 -11.78
CA GLU A 45 6.05 3.95 -12.29
C GLU A 45 5.42 3.96 -13.69
N GLU A 46 5.89 3.08 -14.58
CA GLU A 46 5.37 2.92 -15.94
C GLU A 46 3.90 2.44 -15.96
N SER A 47 3.51 1.60 -15.01
CA SER A 47 2.12 1.14 -14.88
C SER A 47 1.18 2.19 -14.26
N GLY A 48 1.69 3.32 -13.79
CA GLY A 48 0.90 4.42 -13.23
C GLY A 48 0.18 4.08 -11.92
N ALA A 49 0.58 2.99 -11.25
CA ALA A 49 -0.05 2.55 -10.01
C ALA A 49 0.32 3.51 -8.85
N PRO A 50 -0.63 4.21 -8.22
CA PRO A 50 -0.31 5.17 -7.17
C PRO A 50 0.29 4.45 -5.95
N ARG A 51 1.52 4.82 -5.61
CA ARG A 51 2.30 4.28 -4.47
C ARG A 51 1.60 4.49 -3.13
N VAL A 52 0.82 5.57 -3.02
CA VAL A 52 0.09 5.97 -1.81
C VAL A 52 -1.34 6.38 -2.18
N PRO A 53 -2.37 5.80 -1.52
CA PRO A 53 -3.76 6.20 -1.72
C PRO A 53 -3.97 7.71 -1.53
N GLU A 54 -4.88 8.31 -2.27
CA GLU A 54 -5.17 9.76 -2.19
C GLU A 54 -5.49 10.24 -0.78
N GLU A 55 -6.24 9.43 -0.03
CA GLU A 55 -6.58 9.71 1.36
C GLU A 55 -5.35 9.81 2.26
N CYS A 56 -4.36 8.93 2.05
CA CYS A 56 -3.10 8.99 2.76
C CYS A 56 -2.30 10.24 2.35
N ARG A 57 -2.28 10.61 1.06
CA ARG A 57 -1.61 11.84 0.59
C ARG A 57 -2.23 13.09 1.23
N ARG A 58 -3.55 13.15 1.35
CA ARG A 58 -4.26 14.24 2.04
C ARG A 58 -3.87 14.30 3.52
N LEU A 59 -3.89 13.16 4.22
CA LEU A 59 -3.48 13.11 5.63
C LEU A 59 -2.03 13.53 5.85
N VAL A 60 -1.12 13.18 4.93
CA VAL A 60 0.26 13.65 4.94
C VAL A 60 0.34 15.17 4.77
N ALA A 61 -0.42 15.74 3.83
CA ALA A 61 -0.47 17.19 3.61
C ALA A 61 -1.05 17.96 4.82
N GLU A 62 -1.95 17.34 5.58
CA GLU A 62 -2.49 17.86 6.84
C GLU A 62 -1.54 17.67 8.05
N GLY A 63 -0.36 17.08 7.87
CA GLY A 63 0.59 16.78 8.97
C GLY A 63 0.20 15.56 9.82
N LYS A 64 -0.87 14.84 9.46
CA LYS A 64 -1.43 13.68 10.18
C LYS A 64 -0.75 12.38 9.76
N VAL A 65 0.57 12.32 9.95
CA VAL A 65 1.42 11.20 9.49
C VAL A 65 1.01 9.85 10.08
N ILE A 66 0.70 9.79 11.38
CA ILE A 66 0.34 8.54 12.05
C ILE A 66 -0.98 7.98 11.49
N GLU A 67 -1.96 8.85 11.25
CA GLU A 67 -3.23 8.46 10.62
C GLU A 67 -3.03 8.06 9.17
N ALA A 68 -2.15 8.74 8.42
CA ALA A 68 -1.78 8.31 7.07
C ALA A 68 -1.16 6.91 7.06
N ILE A 69 -0.27 6.60 8.00
CA ILE A 69 0.32 5.25 8.14
C ILE A 69 -0.76 4.23 8.51
N LYS A 70 -1.67 4.57 9.42
CA LYS A 70 -2.78 3.69 9.81
C LYS A 70 -3.70 3.40 8.62
N VAL A 71 -4.16 4.43 7.91
CA VAL A 71 -5.01 4.30 6.72
C VAL A 71 -4.28 3.55 5.61
N TYR A 72 -2.98 3.79 5.42
CA TYR A 72 -2.18 3.05 4.44
C TYR A 72 -2.21 1.57 4.75
N ARG A 73 -1.90 1.18 6.00
CA ARG A 73 -1.96 -0.23 6.44
C ARG A 73 -3.35 -0.83 6.30
N GLU A 74 -4.39 -0.09 6.66
CA GLU A 74 -5.78 -0.54 6.51
C GLU A 74 -6.21 -0.66 5.04
N ARG A 75 -5.58 0.06 4.11
CA ARG A 75 -5.95 0.01 2.69
C ARG A 75 -5.11 -0.97 1.88
N THR A 76 -3.84 -1.10 2.21
CA THR A 76 -2.89 -1.94 1.46
C THR A 76 -2.63 -3.28 2.14
N GLY A 77 -2.85 -3.38 3.46
CA GLY A 77 -2.44 -4.54 4.25
C GLY A 77 -0.96 -4.53 4.60
N ALA A 78 -0.22 -3.47 4.25
CA ALA A 78 1.22 -3.38 4.46
C ALA A 78 1.61 -3.51 5.95
N GLY A 79 2.78 -4.09 6.17
CA GLY A 79 3.44 -4.10 7.48
C GLY A 79 3.73 -2.68 7.96
N LEU A 80 3.95 -2.53 9.27
CA LEU A 80 4.20 -1.21 9.87
C LEU A 80 5.41 -0.50 9.26
N LYS A 81 6.49 -1.25 9.01
CA LYS A 81 7.71 -0.75 8.38
C LYS A 81 7.43 -0.24 6.96
N GLU A 82 6.83 -1.07 6.13
CA GLU A 82 6.52 -0.75 4.73
C GLU A 82 5.58 0.46 4.62
N ALA A 83 4.56 0.52 5.47
CA ALA A 83 3.63 1.64 5.52
C ALA A 83 4.32 2.94 5.94
N LYS A 84 5.19 2.89 6.94
CA LYS A 84 6.01 4.03 7.34
C LYS A 84 6.89 4.48 6.17
N ASP A 85 7.64 3.56 5.56
CA ASP A 85 8.56 3.88 4.47
C ASP A 85 7.83 4.45 3.25
N ALA A 86 6.62 3.95 2.94
CA ALA A 86 5.79 4.49 1.86
C ALA A 86 5.33 5.94 2.13
N ILE A 87 4.88 6.23 3.35
CA ILE A 87 4.41 7.56 3.76
C ILE A 87 5.59 8.53 3.94
N ASP A 88 6.74 8.07 4.42
CA ASP A 88 7.98 8.85 4.56
C ASP A 88 8.52 9.29 3.18
N ARG A 89 8.57 8.36 2.20
CA ARG A 89 8.92 8.70 0.81
C ARG A 89 7.91 9.65 0.17
N SER A 90 6.62 9.51 0.47
CA SER A 90 5.58 10.43 -0.04
C SER A 90 5.70 11.85 0.50
N ARG A 91 6.33 12.07 1.67
CA ARG A 91 6.58 13.41 2.21
C ARG A 91 7.95 13.98 1.84
N GLY A 92 8.75 13.25 1.06
CA GLY A 92 10.12 13.66 0.69
C GLY A 92 11.12 13.59 1.84
N VAL A 93 10.82 12.84 2.90
CA VAL A 93 11.74 12.60 4.02
C VAL A 93 12.22 11.16 3.87
N ALA A 94 13.32 10.98 3.16
CA ALA A 94 13.99 9.68 2.96
C ALA A 94 15.02 9.44 4.06
#